data_AF-A0A1E7IXI5-F1
#
_entry.id   AF-A0A1E7IXI5-F1
#
_cell.length_a   1.000
_cell.length_b   1.000
_cell.length_c   1.000
_cell.angle_alpha   90.00
_cell.angle_beta   90.00
_cell.angle_gamma   90.00
#
_symmetry.space_group_name_H-M   'P 1'
#
loop_
_entity.id
_entity.type
_entity.pdbx_description
1 polymer ?
#
loop_
_entity_poly.entity_id
_entity_poly.type
_entity_poly.pdbx_seq_one_letter_code
_entity_poly.pdbx_strand_id
1 'polypeptide(L)'
;MTNLTNDLKAVSKELKALVKKVEKTMKAVDKLQKTQAVVKTKTKAKTTRKATGKKAAEKKTTAMTATDEVVNIIQRAKEGIDVPTLAKKTGFEDKKIRNIVFRAFKQGKITKASRGLYVAT
;
A
#
# COMPACT_ATOMS: atom_id res chain seq x y z
N MET A 1 30.24 -27.39 -34.07
CA MET A 1 30.74 -26.92 -32.76
C MET A 1 30.57 -25.41 -32.52
N THR A 2 30.36 -24.58 -33.56
CA THR A 2 30.30 -23.10 -33.46
C THR A 2 29.03 -22.53 -32.84
N ASN A 3 27.90 -23.22 -32.96
CA ASN A 3 26.61 -22.74 -32.42
C ASN A 3 26.59 -22.74 -30.89
N LEU A 4 27.09 -23.81 -30.27
CA LEU A 4 27.18 -23.92 -28.80
C LEU A 4 28.03 -22.80 -28.18
N THR A 5 29.10 -22.40 -28.85
CA THR A 5 29.98 -21.32 -28.38
C THR A 5 29.31 -19.94 -28.49
N ASN A 6 28.45 -19.74 -29.48
CA ASN A 6 27.67 -18.52 -29.63
C ASN A 6 26.53 -18.43 -28.60
N ASP A 7 25.87 -19.56 -28.33
CA ASP A 7 24.81 -19.65 -27.31
C ASP A 7 25.37 -19.39 -25.91
N LEU A 8 26.54 -19.96 -25.58
CA LEU A 8 27.24 -19.69 -24.31
C LEU A 8 27.61 -18.20 -24.17
N LYS A 9 28.03 -17.55 -25.25
CA LYS A 9 28.31 -16.10 -25.24
C LYS A 9 27.04 -15.28 -25.03
N ALA A 10 25.92 -15.66 -25.66
CA ALA A 10 24.63 -15.01 -25.49
C ALA A 10 24.15 -15.10 -24.02
N VAL A 11 24.17 -16.31 -23.44
CA VAL A 11 23.84 -16.53 -22.03
C VAL A 11 24.73 -15.68 -21.11
N SER A 12 26.03 -15.59 -21.37
CA SER A 12 26.93 -14.75 -20.56
C SER A 12 26.56 -13.25 -20.60
N LYS A 13 26.06 -12.78 -21.74
CA LYS A 13 25.67 -11.38 -21.95
C LYS A 13 24.35 -11.08 -21.25
N GLU A 14 23.40 -12.00 -21.32
CA GLU A 14 22.14 -11.92 -20.58
C GLU A 14 22.35 -11.96 -19.07
N LEU A 15 23.25 -12.83 -18.61
CA LEU A 15 23.60 -12.95 -17.19
C LEU A 15 24.22 -11.65 -16.66
N LYS A 16 25.10 -11.00 -17.45
CA LYS A 16 25.62 -9.65 -17.15
C LYS A 16 24.52 -8.58 -17.13
N ALA A 17 23.54 -8.66 -18.04
CA ALA A 17 22.42 -7.72 -18.05
C ALA A 17 21.52 -7.90 -16.82
N LEU A 18 21.31 -9.15 -16.39
CA LEU A 18 20.53 -9.47 -15.20
C LEU A 18 21.23 -8.97 -13.93
N VAL A 19 22.55 -9.18 -13.81
CA VAL A 19 23.36 -8.66 -12.69
C VAL A 19 23.22 -7.13 -12.58
N LYS A 20 23.35 -6.40 -13.69
CA LYS A 20 23.15 -4.93 -13.69
C LYS A 20 21.73 -4.52 -13.25
N LYS A 21 20.73 -5.32 -13.59
CA LYS A 21 19.34 -5.05 -13.19
C LYS A 21 19.14 -5.29 -11.70
N VAL A 22 19.75 -6.35 -11.16
CA VAL A 22 19.75 -6.66 -9.72
C VAL A 22 20.49 -5.59 -8.92
N GLU A 23 21.65 -5.11 -9.38
CA GLU A 23 22.36 -4.01 -8.71
C GLU A 23 21.54 -2.71 -8.66
N LYS A 24 20.80 -2.40 -9.74
CA LYS A 24 19.91 -1.24 -9.78
C LYS A 24 18.72 -1.39 -8.82
N THR A 25 18.13 -2.58 -8.74
CA THR A 25 17.02 -2.83 -7.80
C THR A 25 17.51 -2.82 -6.36
N MET A 26 18.68 -3.40 -6.05
CA MET A 26 19.29 -3.33 -4.72
C MET A 26 19.54 -1.88 -4.27
N LYS A 27 20.10 -1.03 -5.15
CA LYS A 27 20.28 0.40 -4.85
C LYS A 27 18.95 1.14 -4.62
N ALA A 28 17.89 0.78 -5.33
CA ALA A 28 16.56 1.36 -5.13
C ALA A 28 15.93 0.89 -3.81
N VAL A 29 16.11 -0.38 -3.45
CA VAL A 29 15.64 -0.96 -2.18
C VAL A 29 16.38 -0.36 -0.98
N ASP A 30 17.70 -0.19 -1.06
CA ASP A 30 18.49 0.48 0.00
C ASP A 30 18.05 1.94 0.21
N LYS A 31 17.72 2.66 -0.87
CA LYS A 31 17.21 4.03 -0.79
C LYS A 31 15.84 4.09 -0.12
N LEU A 32 14.98 3.10 -0.35
CA LEU A 32 13.67 2.96 0.29
C LEU A 32 13.75 2.49 1.76
N GLN A 33 14.80 1.75 2.13
CA GLN A 33 15.07 1.37 3.53
C GLN A 33 15.62 2.55 4.34
N LYS A 34 16.49 3.40 3.76
CA LYS A 34 17.00 4.60 4.44
C LYS A 34 15.93 5.67 4.71
N THR A 35 14.87 5.75 3.91
CA THR A 35 13.75 6.68 4.16
C THR A 35 12.80 6.23 5.28
N GLN A 36 12.85 4.96 5.70
CA GLN A 36 12.03 4.44 6.81
C GLN A 36 12.71 4.57 8.19
N ALA A 37 14.01 4.90 8.24
CA ALA A 37 14.78 4.96 9.48
C ALA A 37 14.64 6.28 10.27
N VAL A 38 14.02 7.33 9.72
CA VAL A 38 13.92 8.66 10.38
C VAL A 38 12.62 8.84 11.19
N VAL A 39 11.62 7.96 11.06
CA VAL A 39 10.29 8.14 11.71
C VAL A 39 10.11 7.25 12.95
N LYS A 40 11.19 6.78 13.58
CA LYS A 40 11.14 5.98 14.81
C LYS A 40 11.80 6.65 16.01
N THR A 41 11.55 7.94 16.23
CA THR A 41 11.74 8.55 17.55
C THR A 41 10.69 9.64 17.76
N LYS A 42 10.15 9.71 18.99
CA LYS A 42 9.07 10.59 19.47
C LYS A 42 7.66 10.02 19.18
N THR A 43 6.82 9.63 20.14
CA THR A 43 6.85 9.75 21.60
C THR A 43 5.82 8.76 22.17
N LYS A 44 6.17 8.07 23.27
CA LYS A 44 5.21 7.40 24.15
C LYS A 44 4.36 8.45 24.89
N ALA A 45 3.04 8.37 24.80
CA ALA A 45 2.08 8.82 25.83
C ALA A 45 0.71 8.23 25.47
N LYS A 46 0.35 7.04 25.97
CA LYS A 46 -0.36 6.80 27.25
C LYS A 46 -1.57 7.73 27.44
N THR A 47 -2.75 7.16 27.15
CA THR A 47 -4.06 7.27 27.86
C THR A 47 -4.39 8.65 28.47
N THR A 48 -5.43 9.35 28.05
CA THR A 48 -6.83 9.02 28.37
C THR A 48 -7.75 9.93 27.55
N ARG A 49 -8.81 9.39 26.93
CA ARG A 49 -9.95 10.22 26.51
C ARG A 49 -11.23 9.59 27.04
N LYS A 50 -11.67 10.14 28.17
CA LYS A 50 -13.00 9.95 28.76
C LYS A 50 -13.98 10.86 27.99
N ALA A 51 -14.89 10.20 27.29
CA ALA A 51 -16.31 10.48 27.07
C ALA A 51 -16.88 11.92 26.90
N THR A 52 -17.93 11.95 26.06
CA THR A 52 -19.16 12.78 26.05
C THR A 52 -19.19 14.19 25.41
N GLY A 53 -20.29 14.44 24.67
CA GLY A 53 -20.83 15.76 24.31
C GLY A 53 -20.87 16.02 22.79
N LYS A 54 -21.89 15.60 22.05
CA LYS A 54 -23.17 16.30 21.76
C LYS A 54 -23.04 17.53 20.82
N LYS A 55 -23.50 17.31 19.58
CA LYS A 55 -24.26 18.22 18.69
C LYS A 55 -23.64 19.58 18.31
N ALA A 56 -23.19 19.68 17.07
CA ALA A 56 -23.39 20.87 16.24
C ALA A 56 -23.36 20.46 14.76
N ALA A 57 -24.47 20.70 14.07
CA ALA A 57 -24.54 20.64 12.62
C ALA A 57 -23.89 21.92 12.09
N GLU A 58 -22.78 21.80 11.38
CA GLU A 58 -22.21 22.90 10.61
C GLU A 58 -21.58 22.36 9.33
N LYS A 59 -21.68 23.17 8.28
CA LYS A 59 -21.56 22.85 6.86
C LYS A 59 -20.39 21.91 6.50
N LYS A 60 -20.76 20.94 5.65
CA LYS A 60 -19.95 19.92 4.98
C LYS A 60 -18.74 20.50 4.24
N THR A 61 -17.60 20.57 4.91
CA THR A 61 -16.33 20.12 4.33
C THR A 61 -15.83 19.02 5.24
N THR A 62 -16.47 17.85 5.15
CA THR A 62 -15.99 16.66 5.84
C THR A 62 -14.57 16.43 5.36
N ALA A 63 -13.59 16.81 6.17
CA ALA A 63 -12.21 16.39 5.98
C ALA A 63 -12.28 14.88 5.78
N MET A 64 -12.04 14.44 4.54
CA MET A 64 -12.16 13.02 4.21
C MET A 64 -11.23 12.27 5.14
N THR A 65 -11.80 11.40 5.96
CA THR A 65 -10.96 10.58 6.83
C THR A 65 -10.17 9.64 5.93
N ALA A 66 -8.99 9.20 6.38
CA ALA A 66 -8.22 8.19 5.65
C ALA A 66 -9.03 6.92 5.32
N THR A 67 -10.09 6.65 6.10
CA THR A 67 -11.03 5.54 5.82
C THR A 67 -11.92 5.87 4.63
N ASP A 68 -12.51 7.06 4.61
CA ASP A 68 -13.42 7.47 3.55
C ASP A 68 -12.67 7.65 2.22
N GLU A 69 -11.40 8.08 2.26
CA GLU A 69 -10.53 8.10 1.08
C GLU A 69 -10.32 6.71 0.47
N VAL A 70 -9.96 5.72 1.29
CA VAL A 70 -9.78 4.33 0.83
C VAL A 70 -11.10 3.76 0.30
N VAL A 71 -12.21 3.99 0.99
CA VAL A 71 -13.53 3.53 0.55
C VAL A 71 -13.91 4.18 -0.78
N ASN A 72 -13.66 5.47 -0.96
CA ASN A 72 -13.92 6.17 -2.22
C ASN A 72 -13.09 5.62 -3.39
N ILE A 73 -11.84 5.23 -3.15
CA ILE A 73 -11.00 4.58 -4.17
C ILE A 73 -11.58 3.19 -4.53
N ILE A 74 -12.03 2.43 -3.53
CA ILE A 74 -12.67 1.12 -3.75
C ILE A 74 -13.98 1.30 -4.54
N GLN A 75 -14.81 2.30 -4.21
CA GLN A 75 -16.06 2.61 -4.93
C GLN A 75 -15.83 3.00 -6.39
N ARG A 76 -14.73 3.67 -6.69
CA ARG A 76 -14.37 4.02 -8.07
C ARG A 76 -13.90 2.79 -8.88
N ALA A 77 -13.50 1.71 -8.22
CA ALA A 77 -13.04 0.49 -8.86
C ALA A 77 -14.17 -0.55 -8.95
N LYS A 78 -14.82 -0.67 -10.11
CA LYS A 78 -15.92 -1.63 -10.34
C LYS A 78 -15.49 -3.10 -10.24
N GLU A 79 -14.26 -3.41 -10.61
CA GLU A 79 -13.68 -4.77 -10.57
C GLU A 79 -13.17 -5.18 -9.16
N GLY A 80 -13.27 -4.27 -8.20
CA GLY A 80 -12.60 -4.40 -6.92
C GLY A 80 -11.11 -4.07 -6.99
N ILE A 81 -10.50 -3.96 -5.81
CA ILE A 81 -9.11 -3.54 -5.68
C ILE A 81 -8.41 -4.33 -4.57
N ASP A 82 -7.11 -4.55 -4.79
CA ASP A 82 -6.21 -5.25 -3.89
C ASP A 82 -5.50 -4.30 -2.92
N VAL A 83 -5.05 -4.84 -1.79
CA VAL A 83 -4.34 -4.09 -0.75
C VAL A 83 -3.04 -3.44 -1.27
N PRO A 84 -2.18 -4.11 -2.06
CA PRO A 84 -1.00 -3.49 -2.65
C PRO A 84 -1.32 -2.30 -3.57
N THR A 85 -2.36 -2.38 -4.41
CA THR A 85 -2.75 -1.24 -5.26
C THR A 85 -3.35 -0.10 -4.44
N LEU A 86 -4.10 -0.39 -3.37
CA LEU A 86 -4.52 0.63 -2.41
C LEU A 86 -3.34 1.34 -1.76
N ALA A 87 -2.27 0.62 -1.42
CA ALA A 87 -1.02 1.18 -0.88
C ALA A 87 -0.36 2.14 -1.86
N LYS A 88 -0.25 1.73 -3.12
CA LYS A 88 0.32 2.58 -4.18
C LYS A 88 -0.49 3.84 -4.45
N LYS A 89 -1.83 3.77 -4.40
CA LYS A 89 -2.70 4.90 -4.68
C LYS A 89 -2.80 5.90 -3.53
N THR A 90 -2.80 5.42 -2.29
CA THR A 90 -2.97 6.27 -1.09
C THR A 90 -1.66 6.68 -0.45
N GLY A 91 -0.56 5.97 -0.72
CA GLY A 91 0.71 6.16 -0.02
C GLY A 91 0.66 5.77 1.46
N PHE A 92 -0.40 5.09 1.93
CA PHE A 92 -0.46 4.60 3.29
C PHE A 92 0.36 3.33 3.47
N GLU A 93 0.92 3.17 4.66
CA GLU A 93 1.59 1.94 5.08
C GLU A 93 0.62 0.75 5.06
N ASP A 94 1.12 -0.42 4.66
CA ASP A 94 0.34 -1.66 4.52
C ASP A 94 -0.50 -2.00 5.76
N LYS A 95 0.07 -1.80 6.95
CA LYS A 95 -0.63 -2.04 8.22
C LYS A 95 -1.83 -1.10 8.39
N LYS A 96 -1.68 0.17 8.01
CA LYS A 96 -2.75 1.18 8.07
C LYS A 96 -3.87 0.80 7.10
N ILE A 97 -3.53 0.37 5.89
CA ILE A 97 -4.53 -0.05 4.89
C ILE A 97 -5.26 -1.30 5.36
N ARG A 98 -4.56 -2.33 5.84
CA ARG A 98 -5.21 -3.54 6.36
C ARG A 98 -6.19 -3.20 7.48
N ASN A 99 -5.83 -2.29 8.38
CA ASN A 99 -6.74 -1.84 9.45
C ASN A 99 -7.94 -1.05 8.90
N ILE A 100 -7.72 -0.16 7.93
CA ILE A 100 -8.80 0.61 7.29
C ILE A 100 -9.78 -0.32 6.56
N VAL A 101 -9.26 -1.23 5.74
CA VAL A 101 -10.05 -2.23 5.00
C VAL A 101 -10.82 -3.12 5.97
N PHE A 102 -10.19 -3.59 7.04
CA PHE A 102 -10.87 -4.39 8.06
C PHE A 102 -12.02 -3.62 8.73
N ARG A 103 -11.81 -2.35 9.08
CA ARG A 103 -12.83 -1.49 9.66
C ARG A 103 -13.96 -1.20 8.66
N ALA A 104 -13.63 -0.89 7.42
CA ALA A 104 -14.61 -0.62 6.36
C ALA A 104 -15.46 -1.86 6.06
N PHE A 105 -14.85 -3.05 6.05
CA PHE A 105 -15.54 -4.32 5.91
C PHE A 105 -16.48 -4.58 7.09
N LYS A 106 -16.02 -4.39 8.32
CA LYS A 106 -16.87 -4.51 9.52
C LYS A 106 -18.02 -3.50 9.55
N GLN A 107 -17.83 -2.31 8.95
CA GLN A 107 -18.86 -1.29 8.80
C GLN A 107 -19.81 -1.56 7.63
N GLY A 108 -19.59 -2.59 6.82
CA GLY A 108 -20.42 -2.91 5.66
C GLY A 108 -20.26 -1.97 4.47
N LYS A 109 -19.27 -1.07 4.48
CA LYS A 109 -19.00 -0.13 3.37
C LYS A 109 -18.37 -0.83 2.16
N ILE A 110 -17.70 -1.95 2.39
CA ILE A 110 -17.05 -2.76 1.37
C ILE A 110 -17.33 -4.24 1.65
N THR A 111 -17.38 -5.03 0.60
CA THR A 111 -17.47 -6.49 0.64
C THR A 111 -16.19 -7.12 0.09
N LYS A 112 -16.03 -8.42 0.33
CA LYS A 112 -14.90 -9.19 -0.17
C LYS A 112 -15.39 -10.03 -1.35
N ALA A 113 -14.98 -9.67 -2.57
CA ALA A 113 -15.31 -10.46 -3.76
C ALA A 113 -14.45 -11.72 -3.88
N SER A 114 -13.20 -11.68 -3.43
CA SER A 114 -12.26 -12.81 -3.49
C SER A 114 -11.12 -12.64 -2.48
N ARG A 115 -10.22 -13.63 -2.36
CA ARG A 115 -9.09 -13.55 -1.43
C ARG A 115 -8.18 -12.37 -1.80
N GLY A 116 -8.27 -11.31 -1.00
CA GLY A 116 -7.46 -10.09 -1.18
C GLY A 116 -8.06 -9.05 -2.13
N LEU A 117 -9.26 -9.28 -2.66
CA LEU A 117 -10.00 -8.36 -3.52
C LEU A 117 -11.23 -7.83 -2.80
N TYR A 118 -11.34 -6.50 -2.75
CA TYR A 118 -12.41 -5.78 -2.06
C TYR A 118 -13.20 -4.93 -3.05
N VAL A 119 -14.53 -4.98 -2.95
CA VAL A 119 -15.47 -4.24 -3.79
C VAL A 119 -16.34 -3.39 -2.87
N ALA A 120 -16.78 -2.23 -3.34
CA ALA A 120 -17.74 -1.44 -2.58
C ALA A 120 -19.11 -2.16 -2.56
N THR A 121 -19.80 -2.08 -1.42
CA THR A 121 -21.18 -2.55 -1.31
C THR A 121 -22.11 -1.65 -2.12
#